data_AF-A0A3M1BFK2-F1
#
_entry.id   AF-A0A3M1BFK2-F1
#
_cell.length_a   1.000
_cell.length_b   1.000
_cell.length_c   1.000
_cell.angle_alpha   90.00
_cell.angle_beta   90.00
_cell.angle_gamma   90.00
#
_symmetry.space_group_name_H-M   'P 1'
#
loop_
_entity.id
_entity.type
_entity.pdbx_description
1 polymer ?
#
loop_
_entity_poly.entity_id
_entity_poly.type
_entity_poly.pdbx_seq_one_letter_code
_entity_poly.pdbx_strand_id
1 'polypeptide(L)'
;VSYLRETFNFLKMLTLPEVPPKRTTLSRRELEVAAAHVRTIPLPDTSLRLLADIRKALQEKGFIASDRRYRQAIGLLRANAFLEGRTHVEEEDLLILEHVLWREPAEQEEIRTLLHQTIFKEREKATRLLFQARELRAYLEQPWEDFREEARVALEVITKLRRLVATSHGILQAAPQRDAAKISDIHEEISDILEEVEARYGRANPKKKAH
;
A
#
# COMPACT_ATOMS: atom_id res chain seq x y z
N VAL A 1 10.89 17.23 19.91
CA VAL A 1 12.19 16.51 19.98
C VAL A 1 12.23 15.77 21.31
N SER A 2 12.29 14.44 21.29
CA SER A 2 12.42 13.63 22.51
C SER A 2 13.89 13.43 22.82
N TYR A 3 14.29 13.51 24.09
CA TYR A 3 15.64 13.19 24.53
C TYR A 3 15.99 11.73 24.24
N LEU A 4 17.29 11.42 24.13
CA LEU A 4 17.77 10.04 24.00
C LEU A 4 17.27 9.22 25.18
N ARG A 5 16.38 8.25 24.91
CA ARG A 5 15.76 7.41 25.94
C ARG A 5 16.63 6.22 26.34
N GLU A 6 17.51 5.79 25.44
CA GLU A 6 18.35 4.61 25.65
C GLU A 6 19.72 5.03 26.22
N THR A 7 20.04 4.52 27.41
CA THR A 7 21.31 4.78 28.12
C THR A 7 22.53 4.44 27.27
N PHE A 8 22.46 3.38 26.45
CA PHE A 8 23.55 3.01 25.55
C PHE A 8 23.84 4.08 24.50
N ASN A 9 22.81 4.63 23.84
CA ASN A 9 22.97 5.70 22.86
C ASN A 9 23.46 7.00 23.52
N PHE A 10 23.03 7.27 24.75
CA PHE A 10 23.53 8.38 25.56
C PHE A 10 25.03 8.23 25.87
N LEU A 11 25.48 7.08 26.39
CA LEU A 11 26.89 6.81 26.67
C LEU A 11 27.75 6.84 25.40
N LYS A 12 27.22 6.32 24.29
CA LYS A 12 27.88 6.39 22.98
C LYS A 12 28.03 7.84 22.53
N MET A 13 26.99 8.67 22.67
CA MET A 13 27.05 10.11 22.34
C MET A 13 28.12 10.84 23.15
N LEU A 14 28.26 10.54 24.45
CA LEU A 14 29.27 11.16 25.32
C LEU A 14 30.72 10.76 25.00
N THR A 15 30.92 9.62 24.34
CA THR A 15 32.25 9.07 24.01
C THR A 15 32.60 9.24 22.53
N LEU A 16 31.74 9.90 21.75
CA LEU A 16 32.05 10.22 20.35
C LEU A 16 33.27 11.16 20.30
N PRO A 17 34.29 10.83 19.49
CA PRO A 17 35.39 11.75 19.26
C PRO A 17 34.87 13.04 18.60
N GLU A 18 35.42 14.19 18.99
CA GLU A 18 35.11 15.48 18.37
C GLU A 18 35.66 15.52 16.94
N VAL A 19 34.93 14.92 16.00
CA VAL A 19 35.19 15.05 14.57
C VAL A 19 34.42 16.26 14.07
N PRO A 20 35.09 17.26 13.46
CA PRO A 20 34.38 18.39 12.87
C PRO A 20 33.36 17.84 11.85
N PRO A 21 32.07 18.20 11.98
CA PRO A 21 31.04 17.60 11.15
C PRO A 21 31.34 17.91 9.68
N LYS A 22 31.59 16.87 8.88
CA LYS A 22 31.68 17.00 7.42
C LYS A 22 30.29 17.35 6.90
N ARG A 23 30.06 18.63 6.66
CA ARG A 23 28.77 19.13 6.17
C ARG A 23 28.62 18.76 4.70
N THR A 24 27.57 18.02 4.36
CA THR A 24 27.10 17.94 2.98
C THR A 24 26.51 19.30 2.64
N THR A 25 27.18 20.06 1.78
CA THR A 25 26.76 21.40 1.39
C THR A 25 26.31 21.42 -0.06
N LEU A 26 25.34 22.28 -0.35
CA LEU A 26 24.88 22.57 -1.70
C LEU A 26 25.10 24.06 -1.94
N SER A 27 25.70 24.42 -3.08
CA SER A 27 25.86 25.83 -3.46
C SER A 27 24.51 26.47 -3.73
N ARG A 28 24.43 27.80 -3.60
CA ARG A 28 23.21 28.56 -3.92
C ARG A 28 22.74 28.30 -5.35
N ARG A 29 23.68 28.22 -6.30
CA ARG A 29 23.37 27.95 -7.71
C ARG A 29 22.77 26.56 -7.89
N GLU A 30 23.35 25.54 -7.26
CA GLU A 30 22.79 24.18 -7.32
C GLU A 30 21.38 24.15 -6.71
N LEU A 31 21.13 24.91 -5.64
CA LEU A 31 19.83 24.95 -4.98
C LEU A 31 18.78 25.62 -5.88
N GLU A 32 19.14 26.72 -6.54
CA GLU A 32 18.27 27.42 -7.48
C GLU A 32 17.91 26.53 -8.69
N VAL A 33 18.89 25.78 -9.22
CA VAL A 33 18.65 24.80 -10.29
C VAL A 33 17.74 23.66 -9.83
N ALA A 34 18.00 23.09 -8.64
CA ALA A 34 17.16 22.05 -8.07
C ALA A 34 15.72 22.54 -7.83
N ALA A 35 15.55 23.73 -7.27
CA ALA A 35 14.24 24.33 -7.03
C ALA A 35 13.47 24.61 -8.33
N ALA A 36 14.17 24.97 -9.41
CA ALA A 36 13.56 25.11 -10.73
C ALA A 36 13.10 23.76 -11.28
N HIS A 37 13.92 22.70 -11.16
CA HIS A 37 13.58 21.34 -11.59
C HIS A 37 12.38 20.79 -10.81
N VAL A 38 12.35 20.96 -9.48
CA VAL A 38 11.22 20.52 -8.66
C VAL A 38 9.89 21.06 -9.20
N ARG A 39 9.84 22.30 -9.72
CA ARG A 39 8.61 22.87 -10.28
C ARG A 39 8.15 22.21 -11.58
N THR A 40 9.07 21.57 -12.31
CA THR A 40 8.76 20.87 -13.57
C THR A 40 8.33 19.43 -13.37
N ILE A 41 8.52 18.86 -12.17
CA ILE A 41 8.03 17.51 -11.85
C ILE A 41 6.51 17.45 -12.05
N PRO A 42 6.02 16.60 -12.98
CA PRO A 42 4.60 16.42 -13.22
C PRO A 42 3.90 15.87 -11.98
N LEU A 43 2.68 16.37 -11.75
CA LEU A 43 1.75 15.81 -10.78
C LEU A 43 0.61 15.17 -11.58
N PRO A 44 0.57 13.83 -11.71
CA PRO A 44 -0.48 13.13 -12.44
C PRO A 44 -1.88 13.41 -11.89
N ASP A 45 -2.90 13.30 -12.75
CA ASP A 45 -4.31 13.47 -12.36
C ASP A 45 -4.74 12.43 -11.32
N THR A 46 -4.16 11.22 -11.37
CA THR A 46 -4.38 10.16 -10.36
C THR A 46 -3.98 10.62 -8.96
N SER A 47 -2.80 11.24 -8.82
CA SER A 47 -2.31 11.79 -7.55
C SER A 47 -3.15 12.99 -7.07
N LEU A 48 -3.66 13.82 -7.99
CA LEU A 48 -4.59 14.92 -7.65
C LEU A 48 -5.94 14.41 -7.13
N ARG A 49 -6.51 13.40 -7.77
CA ARG A 49 -7.75 12.77 -7.30
C ARG A 49 -7.56 12.12 -5.93
N LEU A 50 -6.45 11.44 -5.74
CA LEU A 50 -6.10 10.84 -4.45
C LEU A 50 -5.94 11.91 -3.34
N LEU A 51 -5.34 13.06 -3.66
CA LEU A 51 -5.29 14.19 -2.73
C LEU A 51 -6.69 14.72 -2.36
N ALA A 52 -7.63 14.72 -3.31
CA ALA A 52 -9.03 15.08 -3.05
C ALA A 52 -9.72 14.04 -2.16
N ASP A 53 -9.49 12.74 -2.40
CA ASP A 53 -9.99 11.64 -1.55
C ASP A 53 -9.47 11.78 -0.11
N ILE A 54 -8.17 12.05 0.04
CA ILE A 54 -7.52 12.29 1.35
C ILE A 54 -8.17 13.49 2.06
N ARG A 55 -8.35 14.61 1.34
CA ARG A 55 -9.01 15.80 1.91
C ARG A 55 -10.41 15.47 2.43
N LYS A 56 -11.20 14.73 1.64
CA LYS A 56 -12.55 14.32 2.04
C LYS A 56 -12.52 13.42 3.28
N ALA A 57 -11.64 12.41 3.30
CA ALA A 57 -11.48 11.51 4.43
C ALA A 57 -11.09 12.27 5.71
N LEU A 58 -10.17 13.23 5.61
CA LEU A 58 -9.75 14.08 6.73
C LEU A 58 -10.91 14.91 7.27
N GLN A 59 -11.70 15.53 6.38
CA GLN A 59 -12.87 16.32 6.76
C GLN A 59 -13.94 15.48 7.48
N GLU A 60 -14.19 14.25 7.02
CA GLU A 60 -15.11 13.31 7.68
C GLU A 60 -14.66 12.95 9.11
N LYS A 61 -13.36 13.01 9.38
CA LYS A 61 -12.76 12.79 10.71
C LYS A 61 -12.58 14.07 11.53
N GLY A 62 -12.98 15.24 11.01
CA GLY A 62 -12.86 16.52 11.71
C GLY A 62 -11.50 17.22 11.55
N PHE A 63 -10.58 16.65 10.77
CA PHE A 63 -9.32 17.30 10.43
C PHE A 63 -9.51 18.32 9.31
N ILE A 64 -9.24 19.59 9.61
CA ILE A 64 -9.42 20.71 8.68
C ILE A 64 -8.06 21.33 8.40
N ALA A 65 -7.60 21.14 7.17
CA ALA A 65 -6.46 21.82 6.58
C ALA A 65 -6.95 22.89 5.58
N SER A 66 -6.31 24.06 5.56
CA SER A 66 -6.70 25.15 4.65
C SER A 66 -6.32 24.86 3.19
N ASP A 67 -7.03 25.45 2.24
CA ASP A 67 -6.72 25.32 0.80
C ASP A 67 -5.28 25.76 0.47
N ARG A 68 -4.80 26.81 1.17
CA ARG A 68 -3.41 27.27 1.07
C ARG A 68 -2.42 26.17 1.44
N ARG A 69 -2.69 25.40 2.50
CA ARG A 69 -1.84 24.30 2.97
C ARG A 69 -1.77 23.19 1.91
N TYR A 70 -2.90 22.79 1.33
CA TYR A 70 -2.92 21.84 0.22
C TYR A 70 -2.15 22.35 -1.00
N ARG A 71 -2.28 23.63 -1.35
CA ARG A 71 -1.53 24.21 -2.48
C ARG A 71 -0.02 24.24 -2.23
N GLN A 72 0.42 24.46 -0.99
CA GLN A 72 1.83 24.39 -0.61
C GLN A 72 2.36 22.95 -0.61
N ALA A 73 1.53 21.99 -0.20
CA ALA A 73 1.88 20.58 -0.17
C ALA A 73 2.29 20.03 -1.55
N ILE A 74 1.71 20.55 -2.64
CA ILE A 74 2.12 20.17 -4.02
C ILE A 74 3.62 20.39 -4.25
N GLY A 75 4.18 21.48 -3.74
CA GLY A 75 5.61 21.75 -3.85
C GLY A 75 6.45 20.72 -3.09
N LEU A 76 5.95 20.26 -1.93
CA LEU A 76 6.59 19.23 -1.13
C LEU A 76 6.54 17.87 -1.83
N LEU A 77 5.40 17.48 -2.39
CA LEU A 77 5.27 16.22 -3.14
C LEU A 77 6.25 16.15 -4.31
N ARG A 78 6.36 17.25 -5.08
CA ARG A 78 7.33 17.35 -6.18
C ARG A 78 8.77 17.30 -5.69
N ALA A 79 9.07 17.96 -4.58
CA ALA A 79 10.40 17.94 -3.99
C ALA A 79 10.77 16.52 -3.53
N ASN A 80 9.83 15.80 -2.92
CA ASN A 80 10.03 14.42 -2.50
C ASN A 80 10.33 13.50 -3.69
N ALA A 81 9.51 13.55 -4.74
CA ALA A 81 9.76 12.81 -5.97
C ALA A 81 11.13 13.12 -6.59
N PHE A 82 11.51 14.40 -6.66
CA PHE A 82 12.81 14.82 -7.17
C PHE A 82 13.98 14.28 -6.34
N LEU A 83 13.88 14.34 -5.00
CA LEU A 83 14.94 13.85 -4.10
C LEU A 83 15.09 12.32 -4.16
N GLU A 84 14.00 11.60 -4.41
CA GLU A 84 13.99 10.15 -4.67
C GLU A 84 14.40 9.79 -6.11
N GLY A 85 14.77 10.78 -6.95
CA GLY A 85 15.20 10.57 -8.33
C GLY A 85 14.07 10.20 -9.30
N ARG A 86 12.81 10.38 -8.90
CA ARG A 86 11.63 10.10 -9.74
C ARG A 86 11.28 11.27 -10.65
N THR A 87 10.77 10.95 -11.82
CA THR A 87 10.44 11.93 -12.88
C THR A 87 9.04 12.51 -12.75
N HIS A 88 8.19 11.96 -11.88
CA HIS A 88 6.83 12.39 -11.60
C HIS A 88 6.45 12.04 -10.16
N VAL A 89 5.43 12.70 -9.63
CA VAL A 89 4.87 12.38 -8.32
C VAL A 89 4.08 11.08 -8.37
N GLU A 90 4.40 10.17 -7.47
CA GLU A 90 3.72 8.88 -7.28
C GLU A 90 2.78 8.96 -6.06
N GLU A 91 2.05 7.89 -5.78
CA GLU A 91 1.05 7.89 -4.71
C GLU A 91 1.70 7.84 -3.33
N GLU A 92 2.82 7.16 -3.24
CA GLU A 92 3.67 7.02 -2.07
C GLU A 92 4.20 8.37 -1.58
N ASP A 93 4.35 9.36 -2.48
CA ASP A 93 4.72 10.73 -2.08
C ASP A 93 3.69 11.36 -1.17
N LEU A 94 2.41 11.01 -1.29
CA LEU A 94 1.35 11.61 -0.50
C LEU A 94 1.43 11.21 0.98
N LEU A 95 2.24 10.21 1.34
CA LEU A 95 2.50 9.87 2.73
C LEU A 95 3.23 11.00 3.47
N ILE A 96 4.06 11.81 2.78
CA ILE A 96 4.76 12.94 3.42
C ILE A 96 3.79 14.00 3.98
N LEU A 97 2.52 13.98 3.55
CA LEU A 97 1.48 14.87 4.04
C LEU A 97 1.15 14.66 5.52
N GLU A 98 1.58 13.54 6.11
CA GLU A 98 1.52 13.33 7.55
C GLU A 98 2.30 14.40 8.33
N HIS A 99 3.27 15.08 7.70
CA HIS A 99 4.04 16.15 8.32
C HIS A 99 3.50 17.55 8.02
N VAL A 100 2.43 17.63 7.23
CA VAL A 100 1.89 18.90 6.71
C VAL A 100 0.48 19.15 7.22
N LEU A 101 -0.36 18.11 7.29
CA LEU A 101 -1.80 18.28 7.40
C LEU A 101 -2.32 18.44 8.84
N TRP A 102 -1.54 18.10 9.86
CA TRP A 102 -1.92 18.30 11.27
C TRP A 102 -1.89 19.78 11.69
N ARG A 103 -2.65 20.11 12.72
CA ARG A 103 -2.63 21.40 13.44
C ARG A 103 -1.82 21.30 14.72
N GLU A 104 -1.95 20.16 15.40
CA GLU A 104 -1.17 19.84 16.60
C GLU A 104 -0.44 18.51 16.44
N PRO A 105 0.76 18.33 17.02
CA PRO A 105 1.55 17.11 16.84
C PRO A 105 0.82 15.82 17.26
N ALA A 106 -0.15 15.92 18.18
CA ALA A 106 -0.96 14.78 18.60
C ALA A 106 -1.84 14.21 17.47
N GLU A 107 -2.21 15.01 16.46
CA GLU A 107 -3.02 14.57 15.32
C GLU A 107 -2.21 13.77 14.29
N GLN A 108 -0.87 13.81 14.33
CA GLN A 108 0.00 13.24 13.30
C GLN A 108 -0.25 11.74 13.10
N GLU A 109 -0.35 10.96 14.18
CA GLU A 109 -0.54 9.50 14.09
C GLU A 109 -1.89 9.13 13.45
N GLU A 110 -2.94 9.86 13.78
CA GLU A 110 -4.26 9.61 13.20
C GLU A 110 -4.30 10.01 11.72
N ILE A 111 -3.68 11.13 11.36
CA ILE A 111 -3.53 11.56 9.97
C ILE A 111 -2.70 10.57 9.16
N ARG A 112 -1.57 10.08 9.69
CA ARG A 112 -0.77 9.01 9.07
C ARG A 112 -1.63 7.80 8.78
N THR A 113 -2.36 7.32 9.79
CA THR A 113 -3.23 6.15 9.66
C THR A 113 -4.28 6.37 8.57
N LEU A 114 -4.89 7.54 8.53
CA LEU A 114 -5.90 7.88 7.52
C LEU A 114 -5.30 7.96 6.11
N LEU A 115 -4.12 8.57 5.95
CA LEU A 115 -3.41 8.61 4.67
C LEU A 115 -3.16 7.19 4.14
N HIS A 116 -2.58 6.31 4.96
CA HIS A 116 -2.35 4.91 4.59
C HIS A 116 -3.64 4.21 4.17
N GLN A 117 -4.72 4.37 4.94
CA GLN A 117 -6.02 3.78 4.62
C GLN A 117 -6.61 4.35 3.33
N THR A 118 -6.51 5.65 3.08
CA THR A 118 -7.07 6.23 1.85
C THR A 118 -6.27 5.82 0.61
N ILE A 119 -4.95 5.67 0.73
CA ILE A 119 -4.06 5.37 -0.39
C ILE A 119 -4.09 3.87 -0.74
N PHE A 120 -3.99 2.98 0.25
CA PHE A 120 -3.69 1.56 -0.01
C PHE A 120 -4.82 0.57 0.30
N LYS A 121 -5.92 0.99 0.94
CA LYS A 121 -6.93 0.07 1.50
C LYS A 121 -7.44 -0.99 0.53
N GLU A 122 -7.80 -0.64 -0.71
CA GLU A 122 -8.33 -1.64 -1.65
C GLU A 122 -7.24 -2.60 -2.14
N ARG A 123 -6.01 -2.10 -2.38
CA ARG A 123 -4.83 -2.94 -2.69
C ARG A 123 -4.50 -3.90 -1.56
N GLU A 124 -4.52 -3.43 -0.31
CA GLU A 124 -4.23 -4.26 0.87
C GLU A 124 -5.31 -5.31 1.10
N LYS A 125 -6.59 -5.00 0.85
CA LYS A 125 -7.65 -6.00 0.89
C LYS A 125 -7.43 -7.07 -0.17
N ALA A 126 -7.19 -6.69 -1.43
CA ALA A 126 -6.95 -7.63 -2.53
C ALA A 126 -5.74 -8.52 -2.23
N THR A 127 -4.62 -7.93 -1.80
CA THR A 127 -3.39 -8.64 -1.44
C THR A 127 -3.62 -9.65 -0.31
N ARG A 128 -4.44 -9.31 0.69
CA ARG A 128 -4.82 -10.26 1.75
C ARG A 128 -5.61 -11.46 1.23
N LEU A 129 -6.53 -11.25 0.28
CA LEU A 129 -7.26 -12.35 -0.34
C LEU A 129 -6.32 -13.28 -1.13
N LEU A 130 -5.33 -12.71 -1.82
CA LEU A 130 -4.32 -13.49 -2.53
C LEU A 130 -3.51 -14.37 -1.58
N PHE A 131 -3.08 -13.79 -0.45
CA PHE A 131 -2.38 -14.55 0.60
C PHE A 131 -3.22 -15.73 1.09
N GLN A 132 -4.50 -15.50 1.39
CA GLN A 132 -5.42 -16.55 1.81
C GLN A 132 -5.59 -17.63 0.73
N ALA A 133 -5.70 -17.25 -0.55
CA ALA A 133 -5.82 -18.20 -1.64
C ALA A 133 -4.56 -19.08 -1.77
N ARG A 134 -3.37 -18.48 -1.67
CA ARG A 134 -2.09 -19.20 -1.70
C ARG A 134 -1.93 -20.14 -0.51
N GLU A 135 -2.32 -19.72 0.69
CA GLU A 135 -2.32 -20.57 1.89
C GLU A 135 -3.25 -21.79 1.73
N LEU A 136 -4.45 -21.58 1.18
CA LEU A 136 -5.39 -22.67 0.92
C LEU A 136 -4.84 -23.67 -0.10
N ARG A 137 -4.17 -23.19 -1.16
CA ARG A 137 -3.49 -24.06 -2.14
C ARG A 137 -2.37 -24.86 -1.46
N ALA A 138 -1.50 -24.19 -0.70
CA ALA A 138 -0.40 -24.83 0.00
C ALA A 138 -0.89 -25.89 1.00
N TYR A 139 -2.03 -25.66 1.65
CA TYR A 139 -2.65 -26.65 2.54
C TYR A 139 -3.08 -27.93 1.81
N LEU A 140 -3.46 -27.86 0.53
CA LEU A 140 -3.76 -29.06 -0.27
C LEU A 140 -2.51 -29.76 -0.80
N GLU A 141 -1.41 -29.03 -0.99
CA GLU A 141 -0.15 -29.57 -1.47
C GLU A 141 0.64 -30.38 -0.42
N GLN A 142 0.24 -30.28 0.85
CA GLN A 142 0.82 -31.10 1.91
C GLN A 142 0.58 -32.61 1.66
N PRO A 143 1.42 -33.51 2.22
CA PRO A 143 1.18 -34.94 2.13
C PRO A 143 -0.07 -35.35 2.94
N TRP A 144 -0.92 -36.19 2.35
CA TRP A 144 -2.13 -36.73 2.97
C TRP A 144 -1.99 -38.24 3.18
N GLU A 145 -2.32 -38.72 4.38
CA GLU A 145 -2.36 -40.16 4.69
C GLU A 145 -3.69 -40.80 4.25
N ASP A 146 -4.81 -40.07 4.39
CA ASP A 146 -6.15 -40.53 4.01
C ASP A 146 -6.70 -39.73 2.83
N PHE A 147 -6.89 -40.42 1.70
CA PHE A 147 -7.48 -39.86 0.48
C PHE A 147 -8.90 -39.32 0.68
N ARG A 148 -9.69 -39.89 1.61
CA ARG A 148 -11.06 -39.40 1.87
C ARG A 148 -11.04 -38.07 2.58
N GLU A 149 -10.14 -37.88 3.54
CA GLU A 149 -9.93 -36.61 4.21
C GLU A 149 -9.37 -35.56 3.25
N GLU A 150 -8.40 -35.93 2.40
CA GLU A 150 -7.90 -35.05 1.32
C GLU A 150 -9.04 -34.55 0.44
N ALA A 151 -9.89 -35.46 -0.06
CA ALA A 151 -11.02 -35.10 -0.91
C ALA A 151 -12.05 -34.21 -0.17
N ARG A 152 -12.31 -34.47 1.12
CA ARG A 152 -13.20 -33.65 1.95
C ARG A 152 -12.67 -32.22 2.11
N VAL A 153 -11.38 -32.09 2.42
CA VAL A 153 -10.71 -30.80 2.57
C VAL A 153 -10.65 -30.05 1.24
N ALA A 154 -10.36 -30.74 0.13
CA ALA A 154 -10.36 -30.14 -1.20
C ALA A 154 -11.71 -29.51 -1.55
N LEU A 155 -12.83 -30.14 -1.22
CA LEU A 155 -14.16 -29.55 -1.43
C LEU A 155 -14.40 -28.28 -0.59
N GLU A 156 -13.92 -28.27 0.65
CA GLU A 156 -13.99 -27.07 1.51
C GLU A 156 -13.11 -25.93 0.96
N VAL A 157 -11.89 -26.24 0.53
CA VAL A 157 -10.95 -25.30 -0.07
C VAL A 157 -11.52 -24.70 -1.36
N ILE A 158 -12.04 -25.52 -2.27
CA ILE A 158 -12.71 -25.04 -3.50
C ILE A 158 -13.86 -24.08 -3.15
N THR A 159 -14.66 -24.41 -2.14
CA THR A 159 -15.75 -23.53 -1.69
C THR A 159 -15.23 -22.20 -1.16
N LYS A 160 -14.13 -22.20 -0.39
CA LYS A 160 -13.49 -20.97 0.10
C LYS A 160 -12.88 -20.16 -1.05
N LEU A 161 -12.13 -20.79 -1.95
CA LEU A 161 -11.52 -20.14 -3.11
C LEU A 161 -12.56 -19.46 -4.01
N ARG A 162 -13.69 -20.11 -4.29
CA ARG A 162 -14.81 -19.47 -5.02
C ARG A 162 -15.33 -18.20 -4.35
N ARG A 163 -15.40 -18.18 -3.01
CA ARG A 163 -15.77 -16.97 -2.26
C ARG A 163 -14.70 -15.89 -2.38
N LEU A 164 -13.42 -16.26 -2.37
CA LEU A 164 -12.31 -15.31 -2.55
C LEU A 164 -12.31 -14.71 -3.97
N VAL A 165 -12.58 -15.50 -5.01
CA VAL A 165 -12.77 -15.02 -6.40
C VAL A 165 -13.92 -14.02 -6.46
N ALA A 166 -15.09 -14.36 -5.92
CA ALA A 166 -16.24 -13.45 -5.90
C ALA A 166 -15.93 -12.15 -5.12
N THR A 167 -15.21 -12.24 -4.00
CA THR A 167 -14.85 -11.08 -3.18
C THR A 167 -13.82 -10.20 -3.89
N SER A 168 -12.78 -10.78 -4.48
CA SER A 168 -11.75 -10.04 -5.24
C SER A 168 -12.34 -9.34 -6.46
N HIS A 169 -13.28 -9.99 -7.16
CA HIS A 169 -14.03 -9.35 -8.24
C HIS A 169 -14.85 -8.14 -7.75
N GLY A 170 -15.52 -8.28 -6.60
CA GLY A 170 -16.25 -7.16 -5.98
C GLY A 170 -15.34 -5.98 -5.62
N ILE A 171 -14.13 -6.25 -5.13
CA ILE A 171 -13.12 -5.22 -4.87
C ILE A 171 -12.68 -4.55 -6.18
N LEU A 172 -12.42 -5.33 -7.23
CA LEU A 172 -12.02 -4.81 -8.55
C LEU A 172 -13.08 -3.85 -9.12
N GLN A 173 -14.37 -4.18 -9.00
CA GLN A 173 -15.48 -3.34 -9.47
C GLN A 173 -15.62 -2.03 -8.68
N ALA A 174 -15.30 -2.05 -7.39
CA ALA A 174 -15.38 -0.87 -6.51
C ALA A 174 -14.07 -0.06 -6.49
N ALA A 175 -12.98 -0.60 -7.04
CA ALA A 175 -11.66 0.00 -6.97
C ALA A 175 -11.57 1.29 -7.80
N PRO A 176 -10.87 2.32 -7.32
CA PRO A 176 -10.51 3.45 -8.15
C PRO A 176 -9.68 3.00 -9.36
N GLN A 177 -9.80 3.68 -10.50
CA GLN A 177 -9.11 3.32 -11.74
C GLN A 177 -7.59 3.13 -11.58
N ARG A 178 -6.97 3.89 -10.67
CA ARG A 178 -5.52 3.80 -10.36
C ARG A 178 -5.11 2.44 -9.78
N ASP A 179 -6.02 1.78 -9.05
CA ASP A 179 -5.79 0.50 -8.38
C ASP A 179 -6.22 -0.69 -9.25
N ALA A 180 -7.03 -0.43 -10.27
CA ALA A 180 -7.73 -1.46 -11.06
C ALA A 180 -6.77 -2.47 -11.70
N ALA A 181 -5.65 -2.02 -12.29
CA ALA A 181 -4.68 -2.92 -12.91
C ALA A 181 -4.08 -3.91 -11.90
N LYS A 182 -3.49 -3.41 -10.81
CA LYS A 182 -2.89 -4.24 -9.76
C LYS A 182 -3.91 -5.20 -9.11
N ILE A 183 -5.14 -4.73 -8.90
CA ILE A 183 -6.21 -5.57 -8.33
C ILE A 183 -6.72 -6.61 -9.34
N SER A 184 -6.70 -6.29 -10.65
CA SER A 184 -7.02 -7.24 -11.71
C SER A 184 -6.01 -8.38 -11.75
N ASP A 185 -4.71 -8.07 -11.72
CA ASP A 185 -3.65 -9.08 -11.69
C ASP A 185 -3.81 -10.02 -10.48
N ILE A 186 -4.15 -9.46 -9.32
CA ILE A 186 -4.44 -10.24 -8.10
C ILE A 186 -5.69 -11.12 -8.28
N HIS A 187 -6.75 -10.59 -8.87
CA HIS A 187 -7.99 -11.34 -9.11
C HIS A 187 -7.77 -12.50 -10.09
N GLU A 188 -7.00 -12.27 -11.15
CA GLU A 188 -6.59 -13.30 -12.11
C GLU A 188 -5.80 -14.41 -11.40
N GLU A 189 -4.80 -14.07 -10.59
CA GLU A 189 -4.02 -15.09 -9.88
C GLU A 189 -4.88 -15.92 -8.90
N ILE A 190 -5.82 -15.29 -8.17
CA ILE A 190 -6.75 -16.03 -7.30
C ILE A 190 -7.65 -16.98 -8.12
N SER A 191 -8.03 -16.56 -9.32
CA SER A 191 -8.86 -17.36 -10.22
C SER A 191 -8.09 -18.54 -10.80
N ASP A 192 -6.84 -18.33 -11.21
CA ASP A 192 -5.93 -19.39 -11.66
C ASP A 192 -5.72 -20.45 -10.57
N ILE A 193 -5.51 -20.03 -9.32
CA ILE A 193 -5.40 -20.95 -8.17
C ILE A 193 -6.68 -21.81 -8.03
N LEU A 194 -7.85 -21.22 -8.20
CA LEU A 194 -9.11 -21.97 -8.16
C LEU A 194 -9.18 -22.98 -9.31
N GLU A 195 -8.85 -22.58 -10.54
CA GLU A 195 -8.88 -23.44 -11.71
C GLU A 195 -7.89 -24.62 -11.57
N GLU A 196 -6.68 -24.38 -11.07
CA GLU A 196 -5.68 -25.43 -10.78
C GLU A 196 -6.22 -26.46 -9.78
N VAL A 197 -6.81 -25.99 -8.67
CA VAL A 197 -7.37 -26.85 -7.63
C VAL A 197 -8.59 -27.62 -8.14
N GLU A 198 -9.47 -26.98 -8.91
CA GLU A 198 -10.62 -27.64 -9.55
C GLU A 198 -10.20 -28.66 -10.62
N ALA A 199 -9.13 -28.41 -11.37
CA ALA A 199 -8.61 -29.37 -12.32
C ALA A 199 -8.07 -30.63 -11.62
N ARG A 200 -7.38 -30.45 -10.49
CA ARG A 200 -6.80 -31.53 -9.69
C ARG A 200 -7.84 -32.33 -8.92
N TYR A 201 -8.82 -31.66 -8.30
CA TYR A 201 -9.77 -32.28 -7.36
C TYR A 201 -11.23 -32.28 -7.85
N GLY A 202 -11.59 -31.43 -8.81
CA GLY A 202 -12.97 -31.27 -9.31
C GLY A 202 -13.49 -32.44 -10.15
N ARG A 203 -12.60 -33.33 -10.63
CA ARG A 203 -13.00 -34.61 -11.25
C ARG A 203 -13.57 -35.62 -10.24
N ALA A 204 -13.50 -35.34 -8.94
CA ALA A 204 -14.15 -36.13 -7.90
C ALA A 204 -15.65 -35.78 -7.70
N ASN A 205 -16.29 -35.07 -8.65
CA ASN A 205 -17.75 -34.94 -8.68
C ASN A 205 -18.37 -36.03 -9.57
N PRO A 206 -18.93 -37.13 -9.01
CA PRO A 206 -19.49 -38.25 -9.77
C PRO A 206 -20.76 -37.89 -10.58
N LYS A 207 -21.21 -36.63 -10.60
CA LYS A 207 -22.46 -36.21 -11.24
C LYS A 207 -22.35 -35.74 -12.71
N LYS A 208 -21.18 -35.80 -13.35
CA LYS A 208 -21.01 -35.38 -14.77
C LYS A 208 -20.74 -36.52 -15.77
N LYS A 209 -20.87 -37.80 -15.39
CA LYS A 209 -20.87 -38.93 -16.32
C LYS A 209 -22.25 -39.60 -16.39
N ALA A 210 -23.24 -38.87 -16.88
CA ALA A 210 -24.49 -39.45 -17.35
C ALA A 210 -25.20 -38.42 -18.24
N HIS A 211 -24.77 -38.31 -19.49
CA HIS A 211 -25.60 -38.03 -20.67
C HIS A 211 -24.84 -38.51 -21.90
#